data_AF-A0A202DUY9-F1
#
_entry.id   AF-A0A202DUY9-F1
#
_cell.length_a   1.000
_cell.length_b   1.000
_cell.length_c   1.000
_cell.angle_alpha   90.00
_cell.angle_beta   90.00
_cell.angle_gamma   90.00
#
_symmetry.space_group_name_H-M   'P 1'
#
loop_
_entity.id
_entity.type
_entity.pdbx_description
1 polymer ?
#
loop_
_entity_poly.entity_id
_entity_poly.type
_entity_poly.pdbx_seq_one_letter_code
_entity_poly.pdbx_strand_id
1 'polypeptide(L)'
;MKLKCKFRRIRFLFICIYLISVIVAVIGVKAAGKPDSENRSVLYVGHFDWQKSIDEAPAHAELIFDSGQITTLKQTLVVNKPLILRGIHASLPNGLEETPIIEIHARGVTLTDFKLYGNRGTVRMHGRRPLMIIQAGGFHIERGELINSAKDGILLIPFPDSSSIVGGVFRDLVGRDNVVDVISMD
;
A
#
# COMPACT_ATOMS: atom_id res chain seq x y z
N MET A 1 -20.20 -6.11 -81.33
CA MET A 1 -20.57 -4.95 -80.47
C MET A 1 -21.54 -5.41 -79.37
N LYS A 2 -21.04 -5.70 -78.15
CA LYS A 2 -21.77 -5.75 -76.84
C LYS A 2 -20.90 -6.43 -75.75
N LEU A 3 -19.71 -5.87 -75.49
CA LEU A 3 -18.80 -6.32 -74.42
C LEU A 3 -18.66 -5.27 -73.31
N LYS A 4 -19.75 -4.52 -73.02
CA LYS A 4 -19.75 -3.42 -72.03
C LYS A 4 -20.50 -3.72 -70.73
N CYS A 5 -21.12 -4.89 -70.57
CA CYS A 5 -22.02 -5.14 -69.43
C CYS A 5 -21.37 -5.81 -68.20
N LYS A 6 -20.16 -6.35 -68.30
CA LYS A 6 -19.57 -7.18 -67.22
C LYS A 6 -18.70 -6.42 -66.22
N PHE A 7 -18.24 -5.20 -66.54
CA PHE A 7 -17.24 -4.48 -65.74
C PHE A 7 -17.83 -3.59 -64.62
N ARG A 8 -19.16 -3.45 -64.52
CA ARG A 8 -19.81 -2.56 -63.54
C ARG A 8 -20.14 -3.22 -62.20
N ARG A 9 -20.19 -4.56 -62.13
CA ARG A 9 -20.55 -5.29 -60.89
C ARG A 9 -19.39 -5.49 -59.92
N ILE A 10 -18.14 -5.44 -60.39
CA ILE A 10 -16.97 -5.71 -59.54
C ILE A 10 -16.58 -4.49 -58.69
N ARG A 11 -16.78 -3.26 -59.20
CA ARG A 11 -16.50 -2.03 -58.43
C ARG A 11 -17.45 -1.80 -57.25
N PHE A 12 -18.67 -2.31 -57.31
CA PHE A 12 -19.63 -2.16 -56.20
C PHE A 12 -19.34 -3.10 -55.02
N LEU A 13 -18.75 -4.27 -55.27
CA LEU A 13 -18.46 -5.23 -54.21
C LEU A 13 -17.29 -4.78 -53.31
N PHE A 14 -16.29 -4.09 -53.89
CA PHE A 14 -15.12 -3.61 -53.15
C PHE A 14 -15.42 -2.41 -52.24
N ILE A 15 -16.37 -1.55 -52.62
CA ILE A 15 -16.76 -0.38 -51.80
C ILE A 15 -17.52 -0.83 -50.54
N CYS A 16 -18.36 -1.86 -50.64
CA CYS A 16 -19.08 -2.39 -49.47
C CYS A 16 -18.15 -3.09 -48.46
N ILE A 17 -17.11 -3.80 -48.92
CA ILE A 17 -16.15 -4.45 -48.01
C ILE A 17 -15.30 -3.42 -47.27
N TYR A 18 -14.91 -2.32 -47.94
CA TYR A 18 -14.11 -1.26 -47.31
C TYR A 18 -14.93 -0.42 -46.32
N LEU A 19 -16.24 -0.23 -46.54
CA LEU A 19 -17.12 0.44 -45.57
C LEU A 19 -17.39 -0.41 -44.33
N ILE A 20 -17.47 -1.75 -44.47
CA ILE A 20 -17.64 -2.64 -43.32
C ILE A 20 -16.36 -2.69 -42.46
N SER A 21 -15.17 -2.70 -43.07
CA SER A 21 -13.91 -2.71 -42.31
C SER A 21 -13.65 -1.38 -41.56
N VAL A 22 -14.07 -0.24 -42.10
CA VAL A 22 -13.97 1.06 -41.40
C VAL A 22 -14.96 1.16 -40.24
N ILE A 23 -16.16 0.56 -40.34
CA ILE A 23 -17.12 0.53 -39.22
C ILE A 23 -16.63 -0.37 -38.08
N VAL A 24 -15.97 -1.50 -38.37
CA VAL A 24 -15.38 -2.37 -37.34
C VAL A 24 -14.20 -1.68 -36.63
N ALA A 25 -13.45 -0.81 -37.33
CA ALA A 25 -12.35 -0.05 -36.72
C ALA A 25 -12.83 1.11 -35.82
N VAL A 26 -14.00 1.71 -36.07
CA VAL A 26 -14.53 2.82 -35.26
C VAL A 26 -15.27 2.33 -34.00
N ILE A 27 -15.73 1.07 -33.97
CA ILE A 27 -16.35 0.47 -32.77
C ILE A 27 -15.28 -0.07 -31.80
N GLY A 28 -14.04 -0.28 -32.26
CA GLY A 28 -12.95 -0.86 -31.47
C GLY A 28 -12.15 0.08 -30.56
N VAL A 29 -12.48 1.38 -30.47
CA VAL A 29 -11.74 2.36 -29.63
C VAL A 29 -12.51 2.76 -28.36
N LYS A 30 -13.64 2.11 -28.07
CA LYS A 30 -14.47 2.43 -26.89
C LYS A 30 -14.37 1.40 -25.77
N ALA A 31 -13.15 1.13 -25.32
CA ALA A 31 -12.89 0.56 -23.99
C ALA A 31 -11.42 0.73 -23.59
N ALA A 32 -10.84 1.91 -23.81
CA ALA A 32 -9.81 2.36 -22.87
C ALA A 32 -10.57 2.63 -21.57
N GLY A 33 -10.65 1.60 -20.72
CA GLY A 33 -11.15 1.73 -19.36
C GLY A 33 -10.45 2.93 -18.75
N LYS A 34 -11.22 3.96 -18.40
CA LYS A 34 -10.79 4.88 -17.35
C LYS A 34 -10.33 4.00 -16.19
N PRO A 35 -9.19 4.27 -15.55
CA PRO A 35 -8.87 3.57 -14.31
C PRO A 35 -10.08 3.77 -13.41
N ASP A 36 -10.72 2.66 -13.06
CA ASP A 36 -11.89 2.66 -12.21
C ASP A 36 -11.54 3.47 -10.96
N SER A 37 -12.25 4.59 -10.80
CA SER A 37 -12.50 5.14 -9.49
C SER A 37 -13.38 4.10 -8.78
N GLU A 38 -12.81 2.95 -8.46
CA GLU A 38 -13.42 1.95 -7.61
C GLU A 38 -13.89 2.66 -6.36
N ASN A 39 -15.11 2.36 -5.96
CA ASN A 39 -15.76 2.89 -4.79
C ASN A 39 -14.98 2.36 -3.56
N ARG A 40 -13.85 2.99 -3.24
CA ARG A 40 -12.96 2.59 -2.15
C ARG A 40 -13.69 2.81 -0.83
N SER A 41 -13.83 1.75 -0.06
CA SER A 41 -14.39 1.84 1.29
C SER A 41 -13.44 2.65 2.16
N VAL A 42 -13.90 3.83 2.58
CA VAL A 42 -13.23 4.67 3.57
C VAL A 42 -13.86 4.40 4.92
N LEU A 43 -13.06 3.96 5.89
CA LEU A 43 -13.49 3.66 7.26
C LEU A 43 -12.73 4.56 8.24
N TYR A 44 -13.47 5.22 9.12
CA TYR A 44 -12.89 6.00 10.21
C TYR A 44 -12.68 5.09 11.42
N VAL A 45 -11.44 5.00 11.89
CA VAL A 45 -11.05 4.17 13.01
C VAL A 45 -11.01 5.03 14.27
N GLY A 46 -11.96 4.77 15.19
CA GLY A 46 -11.99 5.43 16.49
C GLY A 46 -10.87 4.95 17.42
N HIS A 47 -10.88 5.42 18.67
CA HIS A 47 -9.85 5.08 19.67
C HIS A 47 -9.90 3.64 20.20
N PHE A 48 -10.90 2.84 19.82
CA PHE A 48 -11.05 1.47 20.31
C PHE A 48 -10.74 0.45 19.21
N ASP A 49 -9.87 -0.50 19.56
CA ASP A 49 -9.57 -1.73 18.80
C ASP A 49 -9.12 -1.54 17.35
N TRP A 50 -7.96 -0.91 17.18
CA TRP A 50 -7.32 -0.69 15.88
C TRP A 50 -7.04 -1.99 15.13
N GLN A 51 -6.65 -3.06 15.83
CA GLN A 51 -6.37 -4.35 15.19
C GLN A 51 -7.65 -4.93 14.59
N LYS A 52 -8.76 -4.95 15.34
CA LYS A 52 -10.05 -5.41 14.80
C LYS A 52 -10.47 -4.61 13.56
N SER A 53 -10.25 -3.31 13.55
CA SER A 53 -10.57 -2.47 12.38
C SER A 53 -9.72 -2.86 11.16
N ILE A 54 -8.43 -3.16 11.36
CA ILE A 54 -7.56 -3.70 10.31
C ILE A 54 -8.06 -5.07 9.84
N ASP A 55 -8.46 -5.95 10.76
CA ASP A 55 -8.89 -7.31 10.47
C ASP A 55 -10.25 -7.37 9.76
N GLU A 56 -11.17 -6.45 10.03
CA GLU A 56 -12.51 -6.41 9.42
C GLU A 56 -12.55 -5.64 8.09
N ALA A 57 -11.59 -4.72 7.86
CA ALA A 57 -11.57 -3.90 6.64
C ALA A 57 -11.49 -4.75 5.34
N PRO A 58 -12.22 -4.40 4.27
CA PRO A 58 -12.02 -5.07 2.99
C PRO A 58 -10.63 -4.77 2.43
N ALA A 59 -10.10 -5.66 1.58
CA ALA A 59 -8.86 -5.42 0.87
C ALA A 59 -8.94 -4.10 0.06
N HIS A 60 -7.84 -3.36 0.03
CA HIS A 60 -7.69 -2.04 -0.59
C HIS A 60 -8.54 -0.91 0.03
N ALA A 61 -9.18 -1.15 1.19
CA ALA A 61 -9.86 -0.11 1.95
C ALA A 61 -8.88 0.95 2.48
N GLU A 62 -9.40 2.17 2.66
CA GLU A 62 -8.71 3.25 3.37
C GLU A 62 -9.20 3.32 4.81
N LEU A 63 -8.28 3.15 5.76
CA LEU A 63 -8.50 3.32 7.19
C LEU A 63 -7.89 4.66 7.62
N ILE A 64 -8.74 5.56 8.11
CA ILE A 64 -8.35 6.87 8.63
C ILE A 64 -8.42 6.81 10.14
N PHE A 65 -7.26 6.87 10.79
CA PHE A 65 -7.11 6.90 12.24
C PHE A 65 -7.14 8.34 12.75
N ASP A 66 -7.66 8.54 13.95
CA ASP A 66 -7.63 9.84 14.60
C ASP A 66 -6.19 10.24 14.98
N SER A 67 -5.66 11.25 14.28
CA SER A 67 -4.32 11.80 14.47
C SER A 67 -4.25 12.86 15.58
N GLY A 68 -5.39 13.24 16.16
CA GLY A 68 -5.46 14.25 17.23
C GLY A 68 -4.84 13.80 18.55
N GLN A 69 -4.69 12.48 18.77
CA GLN A 69 -4.12 11.92 19.99
C GLN A 69 -3.16 10.77 19.69
N ILE A 70 -2.15 10.62 20.55
CA ILE A 70 -1.22 9.48 20.48
C ILE A 70 -1.85 8.31 21.24
N THR A 71 -2.06 7.19 20.56
CA THR A 71 -2.62 5.98 21.16
C THR A 71 -1.49 5.09 21.68
N THR A 72 -1.52 4.74 22.97
CA THR A 72 -0.55 3.79 23.52
C THR A 72 -0.94 2.36 23.16
N LEU A 73 -0.12 1.68 22.38
CA LEU A 73 -0.35 0.30 21.95
C LEU A 73 0.47 -0.67 22.80
N LYS A 74 -0.20 -1.69 23.33
CA LYS A 74 0.43 -2.78 24.10
C LYS A 74 0.73 -4.02 23.28
N GLN A 75 0.31 -4.01 22.02
CA GLN A 75 0.45 -5.11 21.07
C GLN A 75 0.73 -4.55 19.69
N THR A 76 1.39 -5.36 18.86
CA THR A 76 1.67 -5.06 17.46
C THR A 76 0.38 -4.96 16.64
N LEU A 77 0.31 -3.99 15.73
CA LEU A 77 -0.67 -3.97 14.66
C LEU A 77 -0.16 -4.79 13.47
N VAL A 78 -0.90 -5.83 13.08
CA VAL A 78 -0.51 -6.72 11.99
C VAL A 78 -1.36 -6.45 10.76
N VAL A 79 -0.72 -6.14 9.64
CA VAL A 79 -1.37 -5.82 8.36
C VAL A 79 -1.18 -6.97 7.37
N ASN A 80 -2.18 -7.84 7.33
CA ASN A 80 -2.17 -9.10 6.56
C ASN A 80 -2.84 -9.03 5.19
N LYS A 81 -3.34 -7.86 4.78
CA LYS A 81 -3.97 -7.62 3.48
C LYS A 81 -3.61 -6.22 2.96
N PRO A 82 -3.68 -5.97 1.64
CA PRO A 82 -3.40 -4.65 1.09
C PRO A 82 -4.41 -3.65 1.67
N LEU A 83 -3.92 -2.61 2.33
CA LEU A 83 -4.72 -1.54 2.93
C LEU A 83 -4.04 -0.19 2.70
N ILE A 84 -4.84 0.87 2.75
CA ILE A 84 -4.35 2.24 2.85
C ILE A 84 -4.60 2.71 4.28
N LEU A 85 -3.54 3.01 5.02
CA LEU A 85 -3.59 3.42 6.42
C LEU A 85 -3.14 4.88 6.51
N ARG A 86 -3.95 5.74 7.15
CA ARG A 86 -3.67 7.17 7.29
C ARG A 86 -3.84 7.63 8.72
N GLY A 87 -2.92 8.45 9.23
CA GLY A 87 -3.13 9.13 10.52
C GLY A 87 -2.73 8.30 11.76
N ILE A 88 -1.92 7.25 11.59
CA ILE A 88 -1.54 6.39 12.72
C ILE A 88 -0.56 7.12 13.64
N HIS A 89 -1.04 7.58 14.78
CA HIS A 89 -0.23 8.18 15.85
C HIS A 89 -0.19 7.24 17.06
N ALA A 90 0.93 6.54 17.25
CA ALA A 90 1.03 5.47 18.24
C ALA A 90 2.32 5.50 19.07
N SER A 91 2.25 5.03 20.31
CA SER A 91 3.40 4.89 21.20
C SER A 91 3.46 3.53 21.88
N LEU A 92 4.67 3.05 22.15
CA LEU A 92 4.88 1.91 23.06
C LEU A 92 4.93 2.40 24.52
N PRO A 93 4.35 1.66 25.47
CA PRO A 93 4.55 1.94 26.88
C PRO A 93 5.99 1.64 27.32
N ASN A 94 6.44 2.33 28.37
CA ASN A 94 7.76 2.11 28.94
C ASN A 94 7.95 0.66 29.40
N GLY A 95 9.12 0.09 29.09
CA GLY A 95 9.48 -1.27 29.47
C GLY A 95 8.83 -2.38 28.64
N LEU A 96 8.01 -2.05 27.63
CA LEU A 96 7.47 -3.06 26.72
C LEU A 96 8.57 -3.55 25.77
N GLU A 97 9.04 -4.76 26.02
CA GLU A 97 10.05 -5.44 25.23
C GLU A 97 9.41 -6.22 24.07
N GLU A 98 10.24 -6.58 23.08
CA GLU A 98 9.92 -7.55 22.03
C GLU A 98 8.73 -7.22 21.13
N THR A 99 8.28 -5.96 21.14
CA THR A 99 7.05 -5.53 20.45
C THR A 99 7.34 -4.38 19.48
N PRO A 100 7.25 -4.59 18.15
CA PRO A 100 7.10 -3.48 17.20
C PRO A 100 5.70 -2.87 17.30
N ILE A 101 5.52 -1.63 16.82
CA ILE A 101 4.18 -1.02 16.75
C ILE A 101 3.40 -1.59 15.57
N ILE A 102 4.03 -1.75 14.42
CA ILE A 102 3.37 -2.22 13.18
C ILE A 102 4.20 -3.28 12.49
N GLU A 103 3.55 -4.33 12.03
CA GLU A 103 4.10 -5.32 11.11
C GLU A 103 3.29 -5.36 9.81
N ILE A 104 3.99 -5.19 8.68
CA ILE A 104 3.39 -5.21 7.34
C ILE A 104 3.76 -6.54 6.67
N HIS A 105 2.78 -7.44 6.62
CA HIS A 105 2.93 -8.78 6.06
C HIS A 105 2.38 -8.87 4.63
N ALA A 106 1.48 -7.96 4.25
CA ALA A 106 0.88 -7.92 2.92
C ALA A 106 1.61 -7.01 1.92
N ARG A 107 1.54 -7.42 0.65
CA ARG A 107 1.96 -6.58 -0.48
C ARG A 107 0.96 -5.46 -0.73
N GLY A 108 1.41 -4.35 -1.29
CA GLY A 108 0.51 -3.27 -1.73
C GLY A 108 -0.06 -2.41 -0.59
N VAL A 109 0.55 -2.44 0.59
CA VAL A 109 0.13 -1.61 1.73
C VAL A 109 0.64 -0.18 1.55
N THR A 110 -0.25 0.80 1.73
CA THR A 110 0.10 2.22 1.82
C THR A 110 -0.05 2.66 3.26
N LEU A 111 0.97 3.33 3.82
CA LEU A 111 0.91 3.96 5.13
C LEU A 111 1.37 5.41 5.00
N THR A 112 0.52 6.33 5.46
CA THR A 112 0.78 7.75 5.28
C THR A 112 0.36 8.57 6.49
N ASP A 113 0.98 9.75 6.66
CA ASP A 113 0.65 10.71 7.73
C ASP A 113 0.71 10.03 9.10
N PHE A 114 1.86 9.47 9.47
CA PHE A 114 2.00 8.64 10.68
C PHE A 114 3.08 9.15 11.62
N LYS A 115 2.93 8.83 12.90
CA LYS A 115 3.88 9.16 13.96
C LYS A 115 4.01 8.04 14.97
N LEU A 116 5.17 7.39 15.00
CA LEU A 116 5.45 6.25 15.85
C LEU A 116 6.48 6.61 16.92
N TYR A 117 6.14 6.34 18.18
CA TYR A 117 7.01 6.59 19.33
C TYR A 117 7.41 5.29 20.01
N GLY A 118 8.71 5.02 20.01
CA GLY A 118 9.29 3.94 20.78
C GLY A 118 9.48 4.30 22.24
N ASN A 119 10.07 3.35 22.96
CA ASN A 119 10.34 3.41 24.39
C ASN A 119 11.85 3.23 24.67
N ARG A 120 12.71 3.78 23.79
CA ARG A 120 14.16 3.77 23.98
C ARG A 120 14.52 4.25 25.39
N GLY A 121 15.54 3.62 25.96
CA GLY A 121 16.01 3.88 27.32
C GLY A 121 15.25 3.13 28.41
N THR A 122 14.13 2.48 28.08
CA THR A 122 13.33 1.73 29.05
C THR A 122 13.32 0.21 28.85
N VAL A 123 13.95 -0.28 27.77
CA VAL A 123 14.03 -1.71 27.41
C VAL A 123 15.49 -2.20 27.36
N ARG A 124 15.71 -3.47 27.71
CA ARG A 124 17.03 -4.12 27.69
C ARG A 124 17.48 -4.43 26.27
N MET A 125 18.78 -4.62 26.06
CA MET A 125 19.36 -4.82 24.72
C MET A 125 18.69 -5.95 23.92
N HIS A 126 18.46 -7.12 24.52
CA HIS A 126 17.82 -8.26 23.85
C HIS A 126 16.32 -8.05 23.60
N GLY A 127 15.66 -7.21 24.41
CA GLY A 127 14.25 -6.86 24.29
C GLY A 127 13.96 -5.77 23.26
N ARG A 128 14.98 -5.18 22.61
CA ARG A 128 14.81 -4.11 21.62
C ARG A 128 14.17 -4.63 20.34
N ARG A 129 13.24 -3.86 19.78
CA ARG A 129 12.62 -4.10 18.48
C ARG A 129 12.50 -2.79 17.69
N PRO A 130 12.42 -2.85 16.35
CA PRO A 130 12.14 -1.68 15.54
C PRO A 130 10.71 -1.18 15.76
N LEU A 131 10.38 0.04 15.34
CA LEU A 131 8.99 0.53 15.44
C LEU A 131 8.09 -0.13 14.41
N MET A 132 8.63 -0.41 13.22
CA MET A 132 7.91 -1.04 12.12
C MET A 132 8.75 -2.14 11.49
N ILE A 133 8.11 -3.26 11.16
CA ILE A 133 8.71 -4.32 10.34
C ILE A 133 7.92 -4.42 9.03
N ILE A 134 8.62 -4.52 7.91
CA ILE A 134 8.03 -4.74 6.60
C ILE A 134 8.62 -6.02 6.01
N GLN A 135 7.75 -6.98 5.71
CA GLN A 135 8.15 -8.31 5.22
C GLN A 135 7.68 -8.60 3.80
N ALA A 136 6.83 -7.74 3.24
CA ALA A 136 6.29 -7.86 1.88
C ALA A 136 6.52 -6.58 1.06
N GLY A 137 6.78 -6.77 -0.24
CA GLY A 137 7.08 -5.67 -1.17
C GLY A 137 5.85 -4.97 -1.75
N GLY A 138 6.08 -3.97 -2.60
CA GLY A 138 5.05 -3.15 -3.23
C GLY A 138 4.38 -2.17 -2.26
N PHE A 139 5.04 -1.85 -1.14
CA PHE A 139 4.54 -0.90 -0.15
C PHE A 139 4.73 0.55 -0.59
N HIS A 140 3.96 1.46 0.01
CA HIS A 140 4.18 2.90 -0.09
C HIS A 140 4.09 3.53 1.29
N ILE A 141 5.22 3.95 1.84
CA ILE A 141 5.32 4.49 3.20
C ILE A 141 5.79 5.94 3.09
N GLU A 142 4.95 6.90 3.45
CA GLU A 142 5.24 8.31 3.24
C GLU A 142 4.80 9.24 4.37
N ARG A 143 5.45 10.40 4.50
CA ARG A 143 5.11 11.46 5.48
C ARG A 143 5.01 10.92 6.90
N GLY A 144 6.12 10.32 7.35
CA GLY A 144 6.20 9.57 8.59
C GLY A 144 7.24 10.10 9.56
N GLU A 145 6.90 10.10 10.85
CA GLU A 145 7.84 10.40 11.94
C GLU A 145 8.08 9.14 12.79
N LEU A 146 9.36 8.78 12.97
CA LEU A 146 9.83 7.62 13.74
C LEU A 146 10.70 8.12 14.89
N ILE A 147 10.19 8.06 16.11
CA ILE A 147 10.77 8.76 17.25
C ILE A 147 11.12 7.77 18.36
N ASN A 148 12.29 7.92 18.97
CA ASN A 148 12.67 7.20 20.18
C ASN A 148 12.65 5.66 20.01
N SER A 149 13.00 5.15 18.83
CA SER A 149 13.08 3.71 18.60
C SER A 149 14.16 3.06 19.45
N ALA A 150 13.82 1.93 20.06
CA ALA A 150 14.76 1.12 20.82
C ALA A 150 15.73 0.33 19.93
N LYS A 151 15.43 0.20 18.62
CA LYS A 151 16.30 -0.39 17.59
C LYS A 151 16.29 0.49 16.33
N ASP A 152 15.88 -0.04 15.19
CA ASP A 152 15.67 0.67 13.92
C ASP A 152 14.32 1.41 13.94
N GLY A 153 14.16 2.47 13.15
CA GLY A 153 12.84 3.03 12.87
C GLY A 153 11.97 2.01 12.14
N ILE A 154 12.41 1.64 10.94
CA ILE A 154 11.80 0.62 10.09
C ILE A 154 12.84 -0.45 9.78
N LEU A 155 12.47 -1.72 9.93
CA LEU A 155 13.27 -2.86 9.48
C LEU A 155 12.58 -3.56 8.31
N LEU A 156 13.28 -3.69 7.19
CA LEU A 156 12.88 -4.54 6.09
C LEU A 156 13.56 -5.89 6.25
N ILE A 157 12.78 -6.95 6.37
CA ILE A 157 13.30 -8.32 6.48
C ILE A 157 12.31 -9.27 5.80
N PRO A 158 12.73 -10.03 4.77
CA PRO A 158 11.83 -10.95 4.09
C PRO A 158 11.34 -12.06 5.05
N PHE A 159 10.21 -12.67 4.72
CA PHE A 159 9.84 -13.94 5.37
C PHE A 159 10.94 -15.00 5.15
N PRO A 160 11.15 -15.94 6.10
CA PRO A 160 12.17 -16.98 5.99
C PRO A 160 12.09 -17.79 4.68
N ASP A 161 10.87 -17.99 4.17
CA ASP A 161 10.60 -18.77 2.95
C ASP A 161 10.50 -17.89 1.68
N SER A 162 10.77 -16.58 1.78
CA SER A 162 10.71 -15.63 0.66
C SER A 162 12.11 -15.26 0.18
N SER A 163 12.30 -15.17 -1.14
CA SER A 163 13.60 -14.88 -1.74
C SER A 163 14.01 -13.41 -1.68
N SER A 164 13.07 -12.47 -1.57
CA SER A 164 13.34 -11.03 -1.43
C SER A 164 12.08 -10.19 -1.25
N ILE A 165 12.24 -8.97 -0.75
CA ILE A 165 11.22 -7.92 -0.80
C ILE A 165 11.36 -7.17 -2.14
N VAL A 166 10.37 -7.30 -3.02
CA VAL A 166 10.41 -6.67 -4.36
C VAL A 166 9.48 -5.46 -4.44
N GLY A 167 10.07 -4.30 -4.71
CA GLY A 167 9.38 -3.04 -4.90
C GLY A 167 8.95 -2.39 -3.58
N GLY A 168 8.82 -1.07 -3.60
CA GLY A 168 8.42 -0.28 -2.45
C GLY A 168 8.89 1.16 -2.58
N VAL A 169 8.22 2.08 -1.89
CA VAL A 169 8.60 3.49 -1.86
C VAL A 169 8.59 3.99 -0.43
N PHE A 170 9.69 4.62 -0.04
CA PHE A 170 9.78 5.48 1.13
C PHE A 170 9.87 6.93 0.67
N ARG A 171 9.12 7.83 1.31
CA ARG A 171 9.14 9.26 0.99
C ARG A 171 8.88 10.09 2.24
N ASP A 172 9.58 11.21 2.39
CA ASP A 172 9.33 12.18 3.46
C ASP A 172 9.30 11.56 4.87
N LEU A 173 10.30 10.73 5.16
CA LEU A 173 10.47 10.10 6.47
C LEU A 173 11.45 10.87 7.34
N VAL A 174 11.09 11.07 8.61
CA VAL A 174 11.91 11.73 9.60
C VAL A 174 12.13 10.78 10.77
N GLY A 175 13.40 10.49 11.07
CA GLY A 175 13.79 9.76 12.28
C GLY A 175 14.36 10.70 13.34
N ARG A 176 14.02 10.48 14.61
CA ARG A 176 14.59 11.22 15.75
C ARG A 176 14.87 10.25 16.90
N ASP A 177 16.06 10.34 17.48
CA ASP A 177 16.42 9.56 18.67
C ASP A 177 16.30 8.04 18.52
N ASN A 178 16.43 7.51 17.30
CA ASN A 178 16.51 6.07 17.06
C ASN A 178 17.90 5.55 17.47
N VAL A 179 17.96 4.31 17.97
CA VAL A 179 19.24 3.70 18.42
C VAL A 179 20.14 3.34 17.24
N VAL A 180 19.56 2.81 16.16
CA VAL A 180 20.29 2.37 14.96
C VAL A 180 19.99 3.33 13.82
N ASP A 181 19.33 2.89 12.75
CA ASP A 181 19.00 3.69 11.60
C ASP A 181 17.50 4.01 11.54
N VAL A 182 17.13 4.98 10.70
CA VAL A 182 15.72 5.26 10.40
C VAL A 182 15.11 4.12 9.60
N ILE A 183 15.88 3.57 8.66
CA ILE A 183 15.48 2.46 7.79
C ILE A 183 16.69 1.52 7.67
N SER A 184 16.48 0.25 7.96
CA SER A 184 17.46 -0.82 7.83
C SER A 184 16.89 -1.94 6.94
N MET A 185 17.75 -2.66 6.25
CA MET A 185 17.38 -3.81 5.44
C MET A 185 18.31 -4.98 5.77
N ASP A 186 17.72 -6.08 6.22
CA ASP A 186 18.39 -7.34 6.57
C ASP A 186 18.08 -8.44 5.54
#